data_AF-A0A100HGX6-F1
#
_entry.id   AF-A0A100HGX6-F1
#
_cell.length_a   1.000
_cell.length_b   1.000
_cell.length_c   1.000
_cell.angle_alpha   90.00
_cell.angle_beta   90.00
_cell.angle_gamma   90.00
#
_symmetry.space_group_name_H-M   'P 1'
#
loop_
_entity.id
_entity.type
_entity.pdbx_description
1 polymer ?
#
loop_
_entity_poly.entity_id
_entity_poly.type
_entity_poly.pdbx_seq_one_letter_code
_entity_poly.pdbx_strand_id
1 'polypeptide(L)'
;MNRLELNDPRWAELHGGYRTPEHFTELLRDLSGAPTPELWDALHHQGDVDLGSYASLPYLLDAAENAEPEDRTDWILLSALILALRHTERNPEPPTWLSEQLAESETRLLPLALSALTVTDDLDEDTLAGLLGAVAVARGQAPLGRVFLDWQPEGICEACGETVTVAGYDA
;
A
#
# COMPACT_ATOMS: atom_id res chain seq x y z
N MET A 1 -2.80 19.30 7.83
CA MET A 1 -2.29 18.05 7.22
C MET A 1 -0.95 18.40 6.60
N ASN A 2 0.10 17.68 6.96
CA ASN A 2 1.39 17.90 6.31
C ASN A 2 1.44 17.04 5.05
N ARG A 3 1.18 17.63 3.88
CA ARG A 3 1.23 16.93 2.58
C ARG A 3 1.87 17.79 1.51
N LEU A 4 2.48 17.13 0.51
CA LEU A 4 2.95 17.78 -0.71
C LEU A 4 1.76 18.15 -1.61
N GLU A 5 1.36 19.42 -1.63
CA GLU A 5 0.23 19.89 -2.45
C GLU A 5 0.37 19.53 -3.94
N LEU A 6 -0.74 19.18 -4.62
CA LEU A 6 -0.73 18.69 -6.01
C LEU A 6 -0.25 19.71 -7.05
N ASN A 7 -0.13 20.99 -6.68
CA ASN A 7 0.44 22.03 -7.53
C ASN A 7 1.91 22.33 -7.24
N ASP A 8 2.53 21.62 -6.29
CA ASP A 8 3.94 21.77 -5.97
C ASP A 8 4.80 21.23 -7.12
N PRO A 9 5.79 21.98 -7.62
CA PRO A 9 6.61 21.57 -8.75
C PRO A 9 7.44 20.31 -8.49
N ARG A 10 7.70 19.95 -7.21
CA ARG A 10 8.46 18.75 -6.86
C ARG A 10 7.85 17.47 -7.43
N TRP A 11 6.52 17.41 -7.61
CA TRP A 11 5.86 16.26 -8.21
C TRP A 11 6.44 15.84 -9.57
N ALA A 12 6.94 16.79 -10.36
CA ALA A 12 7.54 16.50 -11.68
C ALA A 12 8.90 15.78 -11.60
N GLU A 13 9.54 15.78 -10.43
CA GLU A 13 10.85 15.16 -10.20
C GLU A 13 10.75 13.84 -9.43
N LEU A 14 9.55 13.48 -8.96
CA LEU A 14 9.35 12.26 -8.19
C LEU A 14 9.22 11.05 -9.12
N HIS A 15 9.69 9.90 -8.65
CA HIS A 15 9.54 8.63 -9.34
C HIS A 15 8.50 7.74 -8.66
N GLY A 16 7.98 6.78 -9.43
CA GLY A 16 7.02 5.77 -8.98
C GLY A 16 7.60 4.37 -8.86
N GLY A 17 6.73 3.36 -8.85
CA GLY A 17 7.10 1.94 -8.81
C GLY A 17 8.04 1.53 -9.95
N TYR A 18 7.84 2.08 -11.15
CA TYR A 18 8.72 1.85 -12.31
C TYR A 18 10.07 2.57 -12.25
N ARG A 19 10.35 3.34 -11.20
CA ARG A 19 11.56 4.19 -11.07
C ARG A 19 11.69 5.25 -12.16
N THR A 20 10.56 5.63 -12.74
CA THR A 20 10.42 6.67 -13.75
C THR A 20 9.55 7.80 -13.21
N PRO A 21 9.71 9.03 -13.74
CA PRO A 21 8.73 10.09 -13.50
C PRO A 21 7.35 9.68 -13.99
N GLU A 22 6.33 9.94 -13.17
CA GLU A 22 4.93 9.64 -13.48
C GLU A 22 4.07 10.90 -13.42
N HIS A 23 2.89 10.85 -14.03
CA HIS A 23 1.90 11.94 -13.96
C HIS A 23 1.09 11.90 -12.64
N PHE A 24 1.77 11.84 -11.48
CA PHE A 24 1.13 11.67 -10.17
C PHE A 24 -0.02 12.65 -9.90
N THR A 25 0.16 13.92 -10.27
CA THR A 25 -0.87 14.94 -9.99
C THR A 25 -2.14 14.71 -10.80
N GLU A 26 -2.08 14.00 -11.93
CA GLU A 26 -3.25 13.60 -12.70
C GLU A 26 -3.88 12.34 -12.10
N LEU A 27 -3.04 11.36 -11.73
CA LEU A 27 -3.48 10.11 -11.09
C LEU A 27 -4.14 10.35 -9.71
N LEU A 28 -3.74 11.39 -8.98
CA LEU A 28 -4.24 11.72 -7.63
C LEU A 28 -5.39 12.73 -7.61
N ARG A 29 -5.81 13.28 -8.76
CA ARG A 29 -6.87 14.31 -8.81
C ARG A 29 -8.27 13.77 -8.56
N ASP A 30 -8.51 12.53 -8.96
CA ASP A 30 -9.79 11.85 -8.82
C ASP A 30 -9.54 10.44 -8.30
N LEU A 31 -9.73 10.27 -6.99
CA LEU A 31 -9.56 9.00 -6.28
C LEU A 31 -10.93 8.45 -5.86
N SER A 32 -11.94 8.59 -6.72
CA SER A 32 -13.25 8.00 -6.49
C SER A 32 -13.25 6.49 -6.77
N GLY A 33 -13.96 5.73 -5.95
CA GLY A 33 -13.97 4.26 -6.04
C GLY A 33 -12.68 3.62 -5.52
N ALA A 34 -12.37 2.41 -5.98
CA ALA A 34 -11.12 1.70 -5.71
C ALA A 34 -9.91 2.25 -6.51
N PRO A 35 -8.67 2.00 -6.08
CA PRO A 35 -7.47 2.36 -6.85
C PRO A 35 -7.51 1.73 -8.24
N THR A 36 -7.28 2.54 -9.27
CA THR A 36 -7.18 2.01 -10.64
C THR A 36 -5.90 1.18 -10.80
N PRO A 37 -5.88 0.20 -11.72
CA PRO A 37 -4.67 -0.55 -12.04
C PRO A 37 -3.50 0.35 -12.43
N GLU A 38 -3.76 1.44 -13.16
CA GLU A 38 -2.74 2.40 -13.56
C GLU A 38 -2.12 3.12 -12.36
N LEU A 39 -2.95 3.53 -11.38
CA LEU A 39 -2.46 4.15 -10.15
C LEU A 39 -1.66 3.15 -9.31
N TRP A 40 -2.14 1.91 -9.22
CA TRP A 40 -1.46 0.85 -8.50
C TRP A 40 -0.05 0.62 -9.06
N ASP A 41 0.05 0.41 -10.37
CA ASP A 41 1.33 0.17 -11.07
C ASP A 41 2.26 1.40 -11.00
N ALA A 42 1.71 2.60 -11.10
CA ALA A 42 2.49 3.84 -10.97
C ALA A 42 3.11 3.98 -9.56
N LEU A 43 2.41 3.56 -8.51
CA LEU A 43 2.87 3.70 -7.13
C LEU A 43 3.68 2.49 -6.63
N HIS A 44 3.48 1.31 -7.20
CA HIS A 44 4.17 0.08 -6.82
C HIS A 44 4.35 -0.83 -8.03
N HIS A 45 5.58 -1.28 -8.26
CA HIS A 45 5.85 -2.28 -9.29
C HIS A 45 6.88 -3.32 -8.82
N GLN A 46 6.49 -4.59 -8.74
CA GLN A 46 7.39 -5.71 -8.40
C GLN A 46 8.26 -5.49 -7.15
N GLY A 47 7.67 -4.91 -6.09
CA GLY A 47 8.36 -4.59 -4.83
C GLY A 47 9.14 -3.28 -4.84
N ASP A 48 9.13 -2.53 -5.94
CA ASP A 48 9.67 -1.18 -6.02
C ASP A 48 8.61 -0.15 -5.65
N VAL A 49 9.02 0.79 -4.79
CA VAL A 49 8.34 2.05 -4.49
C VAL A 49 9.39 3.15 -4.45
N ASP A 50 8.96 4.39 -4.61
CA ASP A 50 9.88 5.53 -4.64
C ASP A 50 9.22 6.78 -4.03
N LEU A 51 9.87 7.93 -4.12
CA LEU A 51 9.45 9.15 -3.44
C LEU A 51 8.04 9.63 -3.84
N GLY A 52 7.61 9.36 -5.08
CA GLY A 52 6.24 9.62 -5.53
C GLY A 52 5.22 8.74 -4.82
N SER A 53 5.57 7.47 -4.59
CA SER A 53 4.76 6.53 -3.78
C SER A 53 4.57 7.07 -2.36
N TYR A 54 5.66 7.50 -1.72
CA TYR A 54 5.61 8.07 -0.37
C TYR A 54 4.83 9.39 -0.31
N ALA A 55 5.05 10.27 -1.30
CA ALA A 55 4.37 11.55 -1.40
C ALA A 55 2.85 11.38 -1.57
N SER A 56 2.41 10.27 -2.16
CA SER A 56 1.00 9.97 -2.44
C SER A 56 0.20 9.48 -1.23
N LEU A 57 0.87 8.96 -0.18
CA LEU A 57 0.21 8.32 0.97
C LEU A 57 -0.95 9.13 1.61
N PRO A 58 -0.83 10.45 1.86
CA PRO A 58 -1.94 11.21 2.43
C PRO A 58 -3.18 11.21 1.53
N TYR A 59 -3.00 11.23 0.21
CA TYR A 59 -4.09 11.22 -0.76
C TYR A 59 -4.79 9.86 -0.78
N LEU A 60 -4.02 8.76 -0.69
CA LEU A 60 -4.57 7.41 -0.59
C LEU A 60 -5.38 7.20 0.70
N LEU A 61 -4.87 7.73 1.82
CA LEU A 61 -5.55 7.65 3.11
C LEU A 61 -6.79 8.54 3.16
N ASP A 62 -6.76 9.71 2.51
CA ASP A 62 -7.95 10.53 2.29
C ASP A 62 -9.00 9.77 1.46
N ALA A 63 -8.58 9.06 0.40
CA ALA A 63 -9.47 8.22 -0.39
C ALA A 63 -10.07 7.08 0.46
N ALA A 64 -9.26 6.37 1.25
CA ALA A 64 -9.72 5.31 2.15
C ALA A 64 -10.77 5.80 3.16
N GLU A 65 -10.56 6.99 3.74
CA GLU A 65 -11.49 7.60 4.70
C GLU A 65 -12.85 7.93 4.09
N ASN A 66 -12.88 8.31 2.81
CA ASN A 66 -14.08 8.76 2.10
C ASN A 66 -14.73 7.67 1.22
N ALA A 67 -14.03 6.56 0.99
CA ALA A 67 -14.52 5.44 0.20
C ALA A 67 -15.63 4.67 0.91
N GLU A 68 -16.51 4.07 0.11
CA GLU A 68 -17.44 3.04 0.55
C GLU A 68 -16.66 1.84 1.12
N PRO A 69 -17.26 1.03 2.01
CA PRO A 69 -16.56 -0.09 2.65
C PRO A 69 -15.90 -1.07 1.66
N GLU A 70 -16.50 -1.29 0.50
CA GLU A 70 -15.99 -2.19 -0.55
C GLU A 70 -14.67 -1.68 -1.18
N ASP A 71 -14.58 -0.39 -1.48
CA ASP A 71 -13.39 0.21 -2.10
C ASP A 71 -12.30 0.59 -1.08
N ARG A 72 -12.70 0.82 0.18
CA ARG A 72 -11.81 1.28 1.25
C ARG A 72 -10.62 0.35 1.48
N THR A 73 -10.86 -0.96 1.39
CA THR A 73 -9.84 -1.98 1.66
C THR A 73 -8.65 -1.83 0.74
N ASP A 74 -8.86 -1.65 -0.57
CA ASP A 74 -7.77 -1.57 -1.55
C ASP A 74 -6.87 -0.35 -1.31
N TRP A 75 -7.44 0.79 -0.90
CA TRP A 75 -6.66 1.97 -0.50
C TRP A 75 -5.80 1.71 0.73
N ILE A 76 -6.32 0.99 1.72
CA ILE A 76 -5.59 0.59 2.92
C ILE A 76 -4.44 -0.35 2.55
N LEU A 77 -4.70 -1.35 1.69
CA LEU A 77 -3.69 -2.32 1.26
C LEU A 77 -2.56 -1.65 0.49
N LEU A 78 -2.88 -0.78 -0.48
CA LEU A 78 -1.87 -0.04 -1.24
C LEU A 78 -1.02 0.85 -0.32
N SER A 79 -1.65 1.54 0.63
CA SER A 79 -0.94 2.40 1.58
C SER A 79 -0.02 1.59 2.50
N ALA A 80 -0.50 0.46 3.02
CA ALA A 80 0.29 -0.45 3.84
C ALA A 80 1.48 -1.04 3.07
N LEU A 81 1.27 -1.40 1.81
CA LEU A 81 2.29 -1.94 0.92
C LEU A 81 3.44 -0.94 0.72
N ILE A 82 3.12 0.32 0.42
CA ILE A 82 4.11 1.39 0.24
C ILE A 82 4.92 1.60 1.52
N LEU A 83 4.24 1.69 2.67
CA LEU A 83 4.89 1.86 3.97
C LEU A 83 5.77 0.66 4.36
N ALA A 84 5.34 -0.57 4.04
CA ALA A 84 6.14 -1.76 4.28
C ALA A 84 7.41 -1.78 3.41
N LEU A 85 7.26 -1.52 2.11
CA LEU A 85 8.32 -1.59 1.12
C LEU A 85 9.39 -0.50 1.29
N ARG A 86 9.03 0.65 1.87
CA ARG A 86 9.97 1.72 2.22
C ARG A 86 11.21 1.20 2.97
N HIS A 87 11.04 0.18 3.82
CA HIS A 87 12.10 -0.33 4.68
C HIS A 87 13.01 -1.38 4.00
N THR A 88 12.85 -1.62 2.70
CA THR A 88 13.68 -2.58 1.96
C THR A 88 14.88 -1.89 1.32
N GLU A 89 16.01 -2.60 1.21
CA GLU A 89 17.28 -2.04 0.70
C GLU A 89 17.20 -1.51 -0.74
N ARG A 90 16.25 -1.99 -1.53
CA ARG A 90 16.06 -1.56 -2.92
C ARG A 90 15.37 -0.20 -3.03
N ASN A 91 14.57 0.19 -2.04
CA ASN A 91 13.75 1.40 -2.10
C ASN A 91 14.47 2.59 -1.43
N PRO A 92 14.25 3.83 -1.91
CA PRO A 92 15.01 4.97 -1.43
C PRO A 92 14.55 5.35 -0.03
N GLU A 93 15.51 5.77 0.81
CA GLU A 93 15.17 6.38 2.10
C GLU A 93 14.48 7.73 1.84
N PRO A 94 13.34 8.02 2.50
CA PRO A 94 12.66 9.28 2.33
C PRO A 94 13.54 10.47 2.79
N PRO A 95 13.57 11.57 2.02
CA PRO A 95 14.18 12.81 2.46
C PRO A 95 13.43 13.40 3.65
N THR A 96 14.11 14.23 4.45
CA THR A 96 13.56 14.81 5.70
C THR A 96 12.26 15.60 5.52
N TRP A 97 12.04 16.18 4.35
CA TRP A 97 10.81 16.92 4.06
C TRP A 97 9.56 16.02 3.94
N LEU A 98 9.73 14.70 3.76
CA LEU A 98 8.64 13.72 3.80
C LEU A 98 8.40 13.12 5.19
N SER A 99 9.32 13.30 6.16
CA SER A 99 9.29 12.56 7.42
C SER A 99 8.01 12.80 8.24
N GLU A 100 7.55 14.05 8.33
CA GLU A 100 6.31 14.37 9.07
C GLU A 100 5.07 13.78 8.39
N GLN A 101 4.98 13.90 7.05
CA GLN A 101 3.90 13.31 6.26
C GLN A 101 3.84 11.79 6.42
N LEU A 102 4.98 11.12 6.43
CA LEU A 102 5.07 9.67 6.61
C LEU A 102 4.62 9.25 8.00
N ALA A 103 5.09 9.93 9.06
CA ALA A 103 4.68 9.64 10.42
C ALA A 103 3.16 9.84 10.64
N GLU A 104 2.59 10.88 10.01
CA GLU A 104 1.13 11.11 10.00
C GLU A 104 0.41 9.97 9.26
N SER A 105 0.94 9.51 8.12
CA SER A 105 0.37 8.41 7.34
C SER A 105 0.37 7.08 8.09
N GLU A 106 1.49 6.74 8.76
CA GLU A 106 1.60 5.56 9.63
C GLU A 106 0.57 5.60 10.77
N THR A 107 0.38 6.78 11.37
CA THR A 107 -0.60 6.98 12.46
C THR A 107 -2.05 6.82 11.98
N ARG A 108 -2.36 7.31 10.76
CA ARG A 108 -3.69 7.22 10.14
C ARG A 108 -4.05 5.81 9.65
N LEU A 109 -3.05 5.03 9.20
CA LEU A 109 -3.28 3.69 8.68
C LEU A 109 -3.91 2.75 9.72
N LEU A 110 -3.49 2.84 10.99
CA LEU A 110 -3.96 1.93 12.05
C LEU A 110 -5.48 1.98 12.28
N PRO A 111 -6.11 3.13 12.57
CA PRO A 111 -7.56 3.17 12.78
C PRO A 111 -8.34 2.78 11.52
N LEU A 112 -7.84 3.04 10.32
CA LEU A 112 -8.49 2.64 9.07
C LEU A 112 -8.49 1.12 8.90
N ALA A 113 -7.33 0.48 9.08
CA ALA A 113 -7.21 -0.98 9.00
C ALA A 113 -8.06 -1.68 10.07
N LEU A 114 -8.04 -1.18 11.30
CA LEU A 114 -8.88 -1.72 12.39
C LEU A 114 -10.37 -1.55 12.10
N SER A 115 -10.78 -0.41 11.54
CA SER A 115 -12.17 -0.19 11.15
C SER A 115 -12.58 -1.18 10.06
N ALA A 116 -11.78 -1.33 9.00
CA ALA A 116 -12.06 -2.25 7.89
C ALA A 116 -12.25 -3.70 8.39
N LEU A 117 -11.37 -4.17 9.29
CA LEU A 117 -11.49 -5.49 9.92
C LEU A 117 -12.83 -5.74 10.65
N THR A 118 -13.52 -4.67 11.07
CA THR A 118 -14.78 -4.80 11.83
C THR A 118 -16.03 -4.60 10.99
N VAL A 119 -15.93 -3.95 9.82
CA VAL A 119 -17.09 -3.56 9.01
C VAL A 119 -17.20 -4.32 7.70
N THR A 120 -16.14 -5.02 7.28
CA THR A 120 -16.18 -5.86 6.07
C THR A 120 -16.88 -7.18 6.40
N ASP A 121 -18.06 -7.40 5.81
CA ASP A 121 -18.94 -8.54 6.11
C ASP A 121 -18.36 -9.87 5.60
N ASP A 122 -17.73 -9.87 4.41
CA ASP A 122 -17.14 -11.06 3.77
C ASP A 122 -15.60 -10.96 3.75
N LEU A 123 -14.99 -11.08 4.93
CA LEU A 123 -13.54 -11.17 5.08
C LEU A 123 -13.03 -12.54 4.60
N ASP A 124 -12.75 -12.64 3.31
CA ASP A 124 -11.95 -13.76 2.79
C ASP A 124 -10.53 -13.73 3.37
N GLU A 125 -9.81 -14.84 3.17
CA GLU A 125 -8.49 -15.03 3.76
C GLU A 125 -7.47 -14.00 3.30
N ASP A 126 -7.49 -13.65 2.00
CA ASP A 126 -6.58 -12.68 1.40
C ASP A 126 -6.83 -11.28 1.96
N THR A 127 -8.09 -10.87 2.07
CA THR A 127 -8.48 -9.58 2.65
C THR A 127 -8.12 -9.51 4.13
N LEU A 128 -8.37 -10.59 4.89
CA LEU A 128 -8.02 -10.67 6.30
C LEU A 128 -6.49 -10.58 6.49
N ALA A 129 -5.72 -11.34 5.71
CA ALA A 129 -4.27 -11.29 5.73
C ALA A 129 -3.77 -9.87 5.41
N GLY A 130 -4.26 -9.26 4.33
CA GLY A 130 -3.88 -7.91 3.93
C GLY A 130 -4.14 -6.86 5.03
N LEU A 131 -5.32 -6.89 5.66
CA LEU A 131 -5.67 -5.96 6.73
C LEU A 131 -4.87 -6.20 8.02
N LEU A 132 -4.58 -7.45 8.39
CA LEU A 132 -3.65 -7.77 9.48
C LEU A 132 -2.23 -7.29 9.16
N GLY A 133 -1.83 -7.40 7.89
CA GLY A 133 -0.59 -6.84 7.38
C GLY A 133 -0.54 -5.33 7.56
N ALA A 134 -1.59 -4.61 7.19
CA ALA A 134 -1.71 -3.16 7.40
C ALA A 134 -1.61 -2.77 8.89
N VAL A 135 -2.25 -3.52 9.79
CA VAL A 135 -2.12 -3.31 11.24
C VAL A 135 -0.68 -3.52 11.71
N ALA A 136 0.01 -4.57 11.24
CA ALA A 136 1.39 -4.83 11.58
C ALA A 136 2.33 -3.71 11.09
N VAL A 137 2.15 -3.24 9.85
CA VAL A 137 2.90 -2.09 9.28
C VAL A 137 2.69 -0.84 10.14
N ALA A 138 1.45 -0.50 10.46
CA ALA A 138 1.13 0.68 11.27
C ALA A 138 1.65 0.60 12.72
N ARG A 139 2.02 -0.59 13.19
CA ARG A 139 2.68 -0.84 14.49
C ARG A 139 4.21 -0.88 14.39
N GLY A 140 4.78 -0.47 13.26
CA GLY A 140 6.22 -0.48 13.02
C GLY A 140 6.80 -1.88 12.79
N GLN A 141 5.96 -2.88 12.50
CA GLN A 141 6.38 -4.24 12.18
C GLN A 141 6.37 -4.50 10.67
N ALA A 142 7.02 -3.61 9.90
CA ALA A 142 7.01 -3.65 8.43
C ALA A 142 7.39 -5.04 7.84
N PRO A 143 8.41 -5.77 8.33
CA PRO A 143 8.72 -7.09 7.80
C PRO A 143 7.59 -8.11 8.02
N LEU A 144 6.95 -8.10 9.19
CA LEU A 144 5.81 -8.98 9.48
C LEU A 144 4.59 -8.59 8.65
N GLY A 145 4.33 -7.29 8.54
CA GLY A 145 3.24 -6.77 7.72
C GLY A 145 3.41 -7.17 6.25
N ARG A 146 4.64 -7.16 5.73
CA ARG A 146 4.96 -7.61 4.38
C ARG A 146 4.64 -9.09 4.18
N VAL A 147 4.94 -9.97 5.14
CA VAL A 147 4.58 -11.41 5.06
C VAL A 147 3.08 -11.60 4.87
N PHE A 148 2.27 -10.83 5.60
CA PHE A 148 0.82 -10.89 5.47
C PHE A 148 0.29 -10.27 4.17
N LEU A 149 0.88 -9.16 3.71
CA LEU A 149 0.50 -8.52 2.45
C LEU A 149 0.86 -9.36 1.22
N ASP A 150 1.91 -10.19 1.33
CA ASP A 150 2.33 -11.14 0.29
C ASP A 150 1.70 -12.53 0.49
N TRP A 151 0.78 -12.69 1.45
CA TRP A 151 0.19 -13.99 1.75
C TRP A 151 -0.52 -14.55 0.52
N GLN A 152 -0.15 -15.77 0.15
CA GLN A 152 -0.81 -16.56 -0.87
C GLN A 152 -0.85 -18.01 -0.36
N PRO A 153 -2.04 -18.58 -0.13
CA PRO A 153 -2.17 -19.95 0.40
C PRO A 153 -1.75 -21.02 -0.61
N GLU A 154 -1.71 -20.66 -1.90
CA GLU A 154 -1.25 -21.49 -3.01
C GLU A 154 -0.17 -20.75 -3.81
N GLY A 155 0.87 -21.48 -4.20
CA GLY A 155 1.91 -20.99 -5.10
C GLY A 155 2.25 -22.03 -6.17
N ILE A 156 3.13 -21.68 -7.09
CA ILE A 156 3.66 -22.61 -8.09
C ILE A 156 5.09 -22.97 -7.73
N CYS A 157 5.41 -24.27 -7.70
CA CYS A 157 6.78 -24.72 -7.53
C CYS A 157 7.62 -24.31 -8.73
N GLU A 158 8.64 -23.48 -8.53
CA GLU A 158 9.54 -23.07 -9.61
C GLU A 158 10.31 -24.24 -10.26
N ALA A 159 10.48 -25.36 -9.53
CA ALA A 159 11.25 -26.51 -10.01
C ALA A 159 10.45 -27.49 -10.89
N CYS A 160 9.19 -27.76 -10.54
CA CYS A 160 8.36 -28.75 -11.24
C CYS A 160 7.07 -28.18 -11.84
N GLY A 161 6.69 -26.95 -11.51
CA GLY A 161 5.47 -26.31 -11.99
C GLY A 161 4.18 -26.80 -11.33
N GLU A 162 4.27 -27.67 -10.32
CA GLU A 162 3.09 -28.13 -9.56
C GLU A 162 2.64 -27.05 -8.56
N THR A 163 1.33 -27.02 -8.29
CA THR A 163 0.78 -26.19 -7.21
C THR A 163 1.33 -26.67 -5.87
N VAL A 164 1.83 -25.74 -5.08
CA VAL A 164 2.28 -25.95 -3.70
C VAL A 164 1.31 -25.23 -2.80
N THR A 165 0.67 -25.98 -1.91
CA THR A 165 -0.19 -25.45 -0.85
C THR A 165 0.61 -25.32 0.44
N VAL A 166 0.25 -24.36 1.29
CA VAL A 166 0.82 -24.30 2.64
C VAL A 166 0.39 -25.54 3.41
N ALA A 167 1.35 -26.22 4.06
CA ALA A 167 1.07 -27.43 4.83
C ALA A 167 -0.05 -27.20 5.85
N GLY A 168 -1.12 -28.00 5.77
CA GLY A 168 -2.34 -27.84 6.59
C GLY A 168 -3.54 -27.25 5.83
N TYR A 169 -3.35 -26.82 4.58
CA TYR A 169 -4.43 -26.49 3.62
C TYR A 169 -4.85 -27.68 2.75
N ASP A 170 -4.23 -28.85 2.94
CA ASP A 170 -4.66 -30.08 2.29
C ASP A 170 -5.98 -30.54 2.92
N ALA A 171 -7.04 -30.59 2.10
CA ALA A 171 -8.36 -31.09 2.49
C ALA A 171 -8.39 -32.61 2.73
#